data_AF-A0A2V9ZYT9-F1
#
_entry.id   AF-A0A2V9ZYT9-F1
#
_cell.length_a   1.000
_cell.length_b   1.000
_cell.length_c   1.000
_cell.angle_alpha   90.00
_cell.angle_beta   90.00
_cell.angle_gamma   90.00
#
_symmetry.space_group_name_H-M   'P 1'
#
loop_
_entity.id
_entity.type
_entity.pdbx_description
1 polymer ?
#
loop_
_entity_poly.entity_id
_entity_poly.type
_entity_poly.pdbx_seq_one_letter_code
_entity_poly.pdbx_strand_id
1 'polypeptide(L)'
;MENYFSYFTEIEEHFQRRRGSILLLSTLDWALIETWKDAGVPLEAVSWGIDEAFDRYDKRPWKTRKVNSLAYCAQAVLAAAE
;
A
#
# COMPACT_ATOMS: atom_id res chain seq x y z
N MET A 1 -5.80 -6.94 20.64
CA MET A 1 -6.53 -7.73 19.63
C MET A 1 -6.79 -6.80 18.46
N GLU A 2 -5.74 -6.45 17.72
CA GLU A 2 -5.91 -5.72 16.46
C GLU A 2 -6.56 -6.68 15.48
N ASN A 3 -7.79 -6.38 15.09
CA ASN A 3 -8.63 -7.28 14.32
C ASN A 3 -7.92 -7.63 13.01
N TYR A 4 -7.88 -8.93 12.69
CA TYR A 4 -7.35 -9.41 11.41
C TYR A 4 -7.93 -8.63 10.22
N PHE A 5 -9.21 -8.29 10.30
CA PHE A 5 -9.93 -7.45 9.33
C PHE A 5 -9.44 -6.00 9.28
N SER A 6 -9.07 -5.40 10.42
CA SER A 6 -8.58 -4.02 10.45
C SER A 6 -7.31 -3.87 9.64
N TYR A 7 -6.37 -4.81 9.69
CA TYR A 7 -5.12 -4.69 8.91
C TYR A 7 -5.39 -4.53 7.41
N PHE A 8 -6.25 -5.37 6.84
CA PHE A 8 -6.55 -5.32 5.42
C PHE A 8 -7.42 -4.11 5.04
N THR A 9 -8.47 -3.84 5.82
CA THR A 9 -9.38 -2.71 5.56
C THR A 9 -8.64 -1.37 5.69
N GLU A 10 -7.79 -1.21 6.69
CA GLU A 10 -7.02 0.04 6.88
C GLU A 10 -6.05 0.27 5.71
N ILE A 11 -5.36 -0.78 5.24
CA ILE A 11 -4.47 -0.67 4.06
C ILE A 11 -5.27 -0.28 2.81
N GLU A 12 -6.42 -0.92 2.60
CA GLU A 12 -7.28 -0.61 1.46
C GLU A 12 -7.79 0.83 1.52
N GLU A 13 -8.34 1.26 2.66
CA GLU A 13 -8.81 2.63 2.85
C GLU A 13 -7.69 3.66 2.66
N HIS A 14 -6.51 3.40 3.22
CA HIS A 14 -5.36 4.30 3.09
C HIS A 14 -4.92 4.42 1.62
N PHE A 15 -4.83 3.30 0.91
CA PHE A 15 -4.50 3.29 -0.51
C PHE A 15 -5.55 4.02 -1.35
N GLN A 16 -6.84 3.80 -1.10
CA GLN A 16 -7.93 4.48 -1.80
C GLN A 16 -7.90 6.00 -1.55
N ARG A 17 -7.65 6.42 -0.30
CA ARG A 17 -7.50 7.84 0.07
C ARG A 17 -6.34 8.49 -0.66
N ARG A 18 -5.17 7.85 -0.69
CA ARG A 18 -3.97 8.36 -1.38
C ARG A 18 -4.11 8.39 -2.89
N ARG A 19 -4.81 7.41 -3.47
CA ARG A 19 -5.09 7.32 -4.92
C ARG A 19 -6.18 8.30 -5.36
N GLY A 20 -7.06 8.74 -4.46
CA GLY A 20 -8.23 9.56 -4.77
C GLY A 20 -9.28 8.83 -5.62
N SER A 21 -9.34 7.50 -5.53
CA SER A 21 -10.24 6.66 -6.32
C SER A 21 -10.71 5.45 -5.52
N ILE A 22 -12.01 5.16 -5.59
CA ILE A 22 -12.68 4.05 -4.88
C ILE A 22 -12.57 2.74 -5.69
N LEU A 23 -11.52 2.60 -6.49
CA LEU A 23 -11.31 1.39 -7.27
C LEU A 23 -10.74 0.31 -6.35
N LEU A 24 -11.43 -0.83 -6.30
CA LEU A 24 -11.06 -2.00 -5.54
C LEU A 24 -9.63 -2.45 -5.87
N LEU A 25 -8.96 -2.98 -4.84
CA LEU A 25 -7.68 -3.67 -4.97
C LEU A 25 -7.83 -4.92 -5.85
N SER A 26 -6.83 -5.20 -6.69
CA SER A 26 -6.82 -6.43 -7.48
C SER A 26 -6.58 -7.65 -6.58
N THR A 27 -6.97 -8.85 -7.02
CA THR A 27 -6.72 -10.09 -6.27
C THR A 27 -5.24 -10.31 -5.94
N LEU A 28 -4.33 -9.83 -6.79
CA LEU A 28 -2.88 -9.87 -6.53
C LEU A 28 -2.46 -8.92 -5.40
N ASP A 29 -3.11 -7.74 -5.30
CA ASP A 29 -2.84 -6.79 -4.22
C ASP A 29 -3.28 -7.36 -2.86
N TRP A 30 -4.41 -8.09 -2.83
CA TRP A 30 -4.86 -8.78 -1.61
C TRP A 30 -3.86 -9.87 -1.17
N ALA A 31 -3.36 -10.68 -2.10
CA ALA A 31 -2.34 -11.68 -1.80
C ALA A 31 -1.02 -11.04 -1.30
N LEU A 32 -0.69 -9.85 -1.79
CA LEU A 32 0.47 -9.10 -1.33
C LEU A 32 0.29 -8.60 0.11
N ILE A 33 -0.88 -8.08 0.45
CA ILE A 33 -1.19 -7.68 1.84
C ILE A 33 -1.12 -8.89 2.78
N GLU A 34 -1.63 -10.04 2.35
CA GLU A 34 -1.53 -11.29 3.12
C GLU A 34 -0.06 -11.68 3.34
N THR A 35 0.79 -11.52 2.33
CA THR A 35 2.23 -11.78 2.45
C THR A 35 2.89 -10.86 3.47
N TRP A 36 2.58 -9.57 3.47
CA TRP A 36 3.11 -8.63 4.48
C TRP A 36 2.65 -8.99 5.89
N LYS A 37 1.40 -9.42 6.02
CA LYS A 37 0.84 -9.86 7.29
C LYS A 37 1.58 -11.09 7.81
N ASP A 38 1.79 -12.10 6.97
CA ASP A 38 2.51 -13.33 7.32
C ASP A 38 3.97 -13.05 7.68
N ALA A 39 4.60 -12.11 6.98
CA ALA A 39 5.95 -11.61 7.27
C ALA A 39 6.03 -10.75 8.55
N GLY A 40 4.91 -10.45 9.22
CA GLY A 40 4.89 -9.66 10.44
C GLY A 40 5.12 -8.17 10.24
N VAL A 41 4.89 -7.65 9.02
CA VAL A 41 5.01 -6.21 8.73
C VAL A 41 3.93 -5.45 9.50
N PRO A 42 4.29 -4.42 10.28
CA PRO A 42 3.29 -3.63 11.02
C PRO A 42 2.48 -2.75 10.07
N LEU A 43 1.22 -2.49 10.44
CA LEU A 43 0.29 -1.66 9.65
C LEU A 43 0.90 -0.28 9.33
N GLU A 44 1.58 0.30 10.30
CA GLU A 44 2.24 1.61 10.17
C GLU A 44 3.30 1.59 9.07
N ALA A 45 4.12 0.54 8.97
CA ALA A 45 5.13 0.41 7.92
C ALA A 45 4.49 0.30 6.52
N VAL A 46 3.36 -0.42 6.41
CA VAL A 46 2.61 -0.49 5.14
C VAL A 46 2.06 0.88 4.75
N SER A 47 1.40 1.58 5.68
CA SER A 47 0.85 2.91 5.43
C SER A 47 1.94 3.91 5.03
N TRP A 48 3.08 3.90 5.73
CA TRP A 48 4.25 4.72 5.39
C TRP A 48 4.81 4.39 4.01
N GLY A 49 4.97 3.11 3.68
CA GLY A 49 5.47 2.70 2.37
C GLY A 49 4.54 3.10 1.22
N ILE A 50 3.22 3.04 1.44
CA ILE A 50 2.23 3.60 0.49
C ILE A 50 2.43 5.10 0.36
N ASP A 51 2.51 5.83 1.48
CA ASP A 51 2.65 7.29 1.45
C ASP A 51 3.92 7.73 0.71
N GLU A 52 5.04 7.03 0.94
CA GLU A 52 6.34 7.28 0.31
C GLU A 52 6.32 6.98 -1.19
N ALA A 53 5.73 5.84 -1.59
CA ALA A 53 5.60 5.49 -3.00
C ALA A 53 4.77 6.52 -3.78
N PHE A 54 3.68 7.02 -3.19
CA PHE A 54 2.87 8.08 -3.79
C PHE A 54 3.56 9.45 -3.78
N ASP A 55 4.33 9.79 -2.74
CA ASP A 55 5.11 11.04 -2.68
C ASP A 55 6.23 11.03 -3.76
N ARG A 56 6.94 9.92 -3.91
CA ARG A 56 7.90 9.71 -5.00
C ARG A 56 7.24 9.81 -6.37
N TYR A 57 6.02 9.30 -6.49
CA TYR A 57 5.24 9.43 -7.72
C TYR A 57 4.86 10.88 -8.02
N ASP A 58 4.43 11.64 -7.02
CA ASP A 58 4.03 13.04 -7.20
C ASP A 58 5.20 13.95 -7.58
N LYS A 59 6.38 13.70 -6.98
CA LYS A 59 7.64 14.41 -7.27
C LYS A 59 8.18 14.17 -8.69
N ARG A 60 7.67 13.20 -9.46
CA ARG A 60 8.15 12.96 -10.83
C ARG A 60 7.64 14.03 -11.79
N PRO A 61 8.53 14.66 -12.58
CA PRO A 61 8.16 15.72 -13.52
C PRO A 61 7.32 15.21 -14.71
N TRP A 62 7.41 13.93 -15.04
CA TRP A 62 6.61 13.28 -16.09
C TRP A 62 5.80 12.12 -15.53
N LYS A 63 4.49 12.35 -15.37
CA LYS A 63 3.52 11.38 -14.85
C LYS A 63 3.00 10.49 -15.99
N THR A 64 3.81 9.55 -16.46
CA THR A 64 3.45 8.70 -17.62
C THR A 64 2.47 7.57 -17.30
N ARG A 65 2.35 7.13 -16.04
CA ARG A 65 1.44 6.07 -15.60
C ARG A 65 0.88 6.38 -14.21
N LYS A 66 -0.40 6.10 -13.95
CA LYS A 66 -0.99 6.22 -12.59
C LYS A 66 -0.57 5.04 -11.72
N VAL A 67 -0.47 5.25 -10.40
CA VAL A 67 -0.34 4.16 -9.43
C VAL A 67 -1.69 3.44 -9.32
N ASN A 68 -1.74 2.21 -9.81
CA ASN A 68 -2.97 1.41 -9.91
C ASN A 68 -2.96 0.12 -9.09
N SER A 69 -1.84 -0.22 -8.45
CA SER A 69 -1.65 -1.47 -7.70
C SER A 69 -0.69 -1.24 -6.53
N LEU A 70 -0.92 -1.95 -5.42
CA LEU A 70 -0.06 -1.98 -4.24
C LEU A 70 1.30 -2.61 -4.53
N ALA A 71 1.41 -3.42 -5.58
CA ALA A 71 2.71 -3.95 -6.05
C ALA A 71 3.71 -2.83 -6.36
N TYR A 72 3.25 -1.64 -6.77
CA TYR A 72 4.12 -0.48 -6.96
C TYR A 72 4.71 0.03 -5.63
N CYS A 73 3.96 -0.09 -4.54
CA CYS A 73 4.36 0.36 -3.21
C CYS A 73 5.19 -0.69 -2.46
N ALA A 74 5.24 -1.93 -2.95
CA ALA A 74 5.84 -3.05 -2.23
C ALA A 74 7.30 -2.83 -1.81
N GLN A 75 8.10 -2.22 -2.68
CA GLN A 75 9.50 -1.92 -2.35
C GLN A 75 9.62 -0.89 -1.22
N ALA A 76 8.77 0.14 -1.21
CA ALA A 76 8.75 1.15 -0.16
C ALA A 76 8.22 0.58 1.16
N VAL A 77 7.21 -0.29 1.10
CA VAL A 77 6.66 -0.99 2.28
C VAL A 77 7.70 -1.90 2.93
N LEU A 78 8.40 -2.70 2.13
CA LEU A 78 9.46 -3.57 2.66
C LEU A 78 10.63 -2.77 3.24
N ALA A 79 11.01 -1.65 2.60
CA ALA A 79 12.04 -0.76 3.13
C ALA A 79 11.63 -0.05 4.43
N ALA A 80 10.33 0.19 4.64
CA ALA A 80 9.81 0.76 5.88
C ALA A 80 9.64 -0.28 7.01
N ALA A 81 9.70 -1.57 6.67
CA ALA A 81 9.58 -2.68 7.61
C ALA A 81 10.94 -3.21 8.11
N GLU A 82 12.04 -2.79 7.48
CA GLU A 82 13.44 -3.06 7.87
C GLU A 82 13.92 -2.05 8.91
#